data_AF-A0A3U8JET8-F1
#
_entry.id   AF-A0A3U8JET8-F1
#
_cell.length_a   1.000
_cell.length_b   1.000
_cell.length_c   1.000
_cell.angle_alpha   90.00
_cell.angle_beta   90.00
_cell.angle_gamma   90.00
#
_symmetry.space_group_name_H-M   'P 1'
#
loop_
_entity.id
_entity.type
_entity.pdbx_description
1 polymer ?
#
loop_
_entity_poly.entity_id
_entity_poly.type
_entity_poly.pdbx_seq_one_letter_code
_entity_poly.pdbx_strand_id
1 'polypeptide(L)'
;MFYVDNPTGVPVMPPVAAVSSLTTLYFTEGGNGIPPTYPGPDWFNIIQSELLEILRQANIKPDKNTTDQIMTALKKLFITNSGSAGAIAGLTGQNNTFPYFTGKDTMALTPLSAFVRSILGKNSASEFIKAIGLSPDILLSKGPVTALSSTAQGNAGLQMYEVYNNGYPTAYGNVLHLKGAAASGEGELLIGWSGTSGAHAPVYIRSRRDTTDAAWSEWAQVFTSKDSFNAASATKLQTPRKINGTAFDGTRDITISSTDSGAVRDFRYTSEVFHNPGGNEISWVFRAPSGCILSGINVQDTGRSSADNIGGVYYKQTQIYINGGWRTVSG
;
A
#
# COMPACT_ATOMS: atom_id res chain seq x y z
N MET A 1 -32.96 -51.27 -46.68
CA MET A 1 -33.40 -50.77 -48.01
C MET A 1 -32.57 -51.47 -49.06
N PHE A 2 -33.21 -52.05 -50.06
CA PHE A 2 -32.57 -52.68 -51.22
C PHE A 2 -33.48 -52.45 -52.42
N TYR A 3 -32.92 -52.44 -53.63
CA TYR A 3 -33.76 -52.41 -54.82
C TYR A 3 -34.52 -53.73 -54.97
N VAL A 4 -35.63 -53.74 -55.72
CA VAL A 4 -36.36 -54.97 -56.09
C VAL A 4 -35.37 -56.01 -56.66
N ASP A 5 -35.24 -57.16 -55.98
CA ASP A 5 -34.28 -58.23 -56.29
C ASP A 5 -34.96 -59.57 -56.65
N ASN A 6 -36.10 -59.49 -57.34
CA ASN A 6 -36.87 -60.68 -57.73
C ASN A 6 -36.96 -60.85 -59.27
N PRO A 7 -37.42 -62.01 -59.78
CA PRO A 7 -37.44 -62.31 -61.22
C PRO A 7 -38.30 -61.39 -62.10
N THR A 8 -39.11 -60.52 -61.50
CA THR A 8 -39.97 -59.57 -62.24
C THR A 8 -39.32 -58.20 -62.46
N GLY A 9 -38.15 -57.97 -61.86
CA GLY A 9 -37.40 -56.72 -62.00
C GLY A 9 -36.77 -56.55 -63.40
N VAL A 10 -36.62 -55.31 -63.83
CA VAL A 10 -35.92 -54.93 -65.07
C VAL A 10 -34.63 -54.17 -64.74
N PRO A 11 -33.54 -54.33 -65.52
CA PRO A 11 -32.23 -53.77 -65.18
C PRO A 11 -32.09 -52.26 -65.43
N VAL A 12 -33.04 -51.66 -66.15
CA VAL A 12 -33.09 -50.23 -66.47
C VAL A 12 -34.47 -49.72 -66.07
N MET A 13 -34.51 -48.61 -65.34
CA MET A 13 -35.78 -47.99 -64.95
C MET A 13 -36.57 -47.63 -66.22
N PRO A 14 -37.84 -48.09 -66.35
CA PRO A 14 -38.69 -47.69 -67.47
C PRO A 14 -38.86 -46.16 -67.53
N PRO A 15 -39.11 -45.59 -68.72
CA PRO A 15 -39.42 -44.16 -68.84
C PRO A 15 -40.62 -43.81 -67.96
N VAL A 16 -40.49 -42.76 -67.15
CA VAL A 16 -41.58 -42.24 -66.32
C VAL A 16 -42.69 -41.74 -67.23
N ALA A 17 -43.93 -42.14 -66.97
CA ALA A 17 -45.08 -41.74 -67.76
C ALA A 17 -45.36 -40.23 -67.64
N ALA A 18 -46.12 -39.70 -68.59
CA ALA A 18 -46.53 -38.29 -68.55
C ALA A 18 -47.40 -37.99 -67.31
N VAL A 19 -47.26 -36.77 -66.79
CA VAL A 19 -48.05 -36.28 -65.65
C VAL A 19 -49.54 -36.38 -65.98
N SER A 20 -50.26 -37.18 -65.21
CA SER A 20 -51.69 -37.47 -65.45
C SER A 20 -52.64 -36.55 -64.68
N SER A 21 -52.18 -35.87 -63.63
CA SER A 21 -52.95 -34.90 -62.86
C SER A 21 -52.05 -33.76 -62.39
N LEU A 22 -52.52 -32.53 -62.52
CA LEU A 22 -51.88 -31.33 -61.94
C LEU A 22 -52.42 -30.97 -60.56
N THR A 23 -53.40 -31.72 -60.06
CA THR A 23 -53.96 -31.57 -58.71
C THR A 23 -53.50 -32.75 -57.86
N THR A 24 -53.11 -32.48 -56.61
CA THR A 24 -52.71 -33.51 -55.65
C THR A 24 -53.87 -34.47 -55.37
N LEU A 25 -53.63 -35.77 -55.55
CA LEU A 25 -54.58 -36.84 -55.24
C LEU A 25 -54.03 -37.72 -54.12
N TYR A 26 -54.91 -38.42 -53.41
CA TYR A 26 -54.57 -39.28 -52.27
C TYR A 26 -55.06 -40.71 -52.50
N PHE A 27 -54.43 -41.66 -51.80
CA PHE A 27 -54.86 -43.06 -51.80
C PHE A 27 -56.28 -43.19 -51.22
N THR A 28 -57.12 -43.98 -51.88
CA THR A 28 -58.45 -44.39 -51.42
C THR A 28 -58.62 -45.89 -51.60
N GLU A 29 -59.38 -46.51 -50.68
CA GLU A 29 -59.84 -47.90 -50.79
C GLU A 29 -60.89 -48.09 -51.90
N GLY A 30 -61.21 -47.02 -52.62
CA GLY A 30 -62.32 -46.98 -53.58
C GLY A 30 -63.67 -46.80 -52.88
N GLY A 31 -64.75 -47.00 -53.62
CA GLY A 31 -66.13 -46.85 -53.14
C GLY A 31 -67.02 -46.09 -54.11
N ASN A 32 -68.34 -46.33 -54.03
CA ASN A 32 -69.35 -45.65 -54.86
C ASN A 32 -69.06 -45.67 -56.37
N GLY A 33 -68.49 -46.78 -56.88
CA GLY A 33 -68.11 -46.96 -58.28
C GLY A 33 -66.68 -46.54 -58.66
N ILE A 34 -65.89 -46.02 -57.71
CA ILE A 34 -64.47 -45.69 -57.91
C ILE A 34 -63.60 -46.87 -57.47
N PRO A 35 -62.66 -47.36 -58.31
CA PRO A 35 -61.72 -48.40 -57.93
C PRO A 35 -60.72 -47.91 -56.87
N PRO A 36 -60.14 -48.82 -56.07
CA PRO A 36 -59.03 -48.50 -55.17
C PRO A 36 -57.84 -47.88 -55.93
N THR A 37 -57.09 -47.01 -55.26
CA THR A 37 -55.90 -46.40 -55.85
C THR A 37 -54.80 -47.43 -56.08
N TYR A 38 -54.23 -47.42 -57.29
CA TYR A 38 -53.06 -48.21 -57.64
C TYR A 38 -51.89 -47.28 -58.02
N PRO A 39 -50.84 -47.16 -57.19
CA PRO A 39 -49.74 -46.22 -57.42
C PRO A 39 -48.88 -46.53 -58.66
N GLY A 40 -48.91 -47.77 -59.17
CA GLY A 40 -48.20 -48.15 -60.38
C GLY A 40 -46.67 -48.22 -60.24
N PRO A 41 -45.97 -48.74 -61.28
CA PRO A 41 -44.53 -48.91 -61.26
C PRO A 41 -43.75 -47.59 -61.13
N ASP A 42 -44.25 -46.50 -61.72
CA ASP A 42 -43.60 -45.19 -61.65
C ASP A 42 -43.44 -44.72 -60.20
N TRP A 43 -44.52 -44.75 -59.42
CA TRP A 43 -44.51 -44.31 -58.02
C TRP A 43 -43.56 -45.17 -57.17
N PHE A 44 -43.61 -46.50 -57.31
CA PHE A 44 -42.74 -47.39 -56.55
C PHE A 44 -41.26 -47.25 -56.93
N ASN A 45 -40.97 -47.11 -58.23
CA ASN A 45 -39.60 -46.90 -58.69
C ASN A 45 -39.03 -45.55 -58.23
N ILE A 46 -39.85 -44.49 -58.19
CA ILE A 46 -39.45 -43.18 -57.67
C ILE A 46 -39.12 -43.29 -56.18
N ILE A 47 -40.03 -43.80 -55.34
CA ILE A 47 -39.78 -43.95 -53.90
C ILE A 47 -38.55 -44.82 -53.63
N GLN A 48 -38.41 -45.94 -54.34
CA GLN A 48 -37.23 -46.79 -54.23
C GLN A 48 -35.95 -46.02 -54.55
N SER A 49 -35.95 -45.28 -55.66
CA SER A 49 -34.78 -44.52 -56.11
C SER A 49 -34.41 -43.41 -55.12
N GLU A 50 -35.38 -42.67 -54.57
CA GLU A 50 -35.15 -41.65 -53.55
C GLU A 50 -34.56 -42.24 -52.26
N LEU A 51 -35.09 -43.37 -51.79
CA LEU A 51 -34.57 -44.03 -50.60
C LEU A 51 -33.16 -44.61 -50.80
N LEU A 52 -32.86 -45.12 -52.00
CA LEU A 52 -31.51 -45.58 -52.35
C LEU A 52 -30.53 -44.39 -52.51
N GLU A 53 -31.01 -43.25 -53.00
CA GLU A 53 -30.23 -42.03 -53.13
C GLU A 53 -29.79 -41.49 -51.77
N ILE A 54 -30.64 -41.56 -50.74
CA ILE A 54 -30.27 -41.23 -49.36
C ILE A 54 -29.07 -42.08 -48.90
N LEU A 55 -29.09 -43.39 -49.17
CA LEU A 55 -27.96 -44.27 -48.83
C LEU A 55 -26.70 -43.91 -49.63
N ARG A 56 -26.86 -43.63 -50.93
CA ARG A 56 -25.75 -43.24 -51.81
C ARG A 56 -25.08 -41.96 -51.34
N GLN A 57 -25.86 -40.93 -50.99
CA GLN A 57 -25.37 -39.65 -50.45
C GLN A 57 -24.63 -39.86 -49.12
N ALA A 58 -25.09 -40.79 -48.28
CA ALA A 58 -24.40 -41.17 -47.05
C ALA A 58 -23.20 -42.12 -47.27
N ASN A 59 -22.89 -42.50 -48.51
CA ASN A 59 -21.89 -43.51 -48.86
C ASN A 59 -22.11 -44.85 -48.13
N ILE A 60 -23.35 -45.32 -48.10
CA ILE A 60 -23.78 -46.61 -47.55
C ILE A 60 -24.24 -47.49 -48.72
N LYS A 61 -23.69 -48.71 -48.81
CA LYS A 61 -24.11 -49.68 -49.82
C LYS A 61 -25.45 -50.31 -49.39
N PRO A 62 -26.45 -50.41 -50.28
CA PRO A 62 -27.68 -51.14 -49.98
C PRO A 62 -27.38 -52.59 -49.60
N ASP A 63 -27.98 -53.05 -48.51
CA ASP A 63 -27.90 -54.44 -48.03
C ASP A 63 -29.29 -54.95 -47.69
N LYS A 64 -29.71 -56.06 -48.29
CA LYS A 64 -31.05 -56.61 -48.06
C LYS A 64 -31.24 -57.23 -46.67
N ASN A 65 -30.15 -57.53 -45.96
CA ASN A 65 -30.21 -58.10 -44.61
C ASN A 65 -30.32 -57.04 -43.50
N THR A 66 -30.24 -55.75 -43.84
CA THR A 66 -30.18 -54.66 -42.86
C THR A 66 -31.43 -53.78 -42.94
N THR A 67 -32.10 -53.55 -41.80
CA THR A 67 -33.38 -52.82 -41.73
C THR A 67 -33.28 -51.37 -41.22
N ASP A 68 -32.09 -50.90 -40.80
CA ASP A 68 -31.88 -49.56 -40.21
C ASP A 68 -31.08 -48.59 -41.11
N GLN A 69 -30.77 -48.99 -42.35
CA GLN A 69 -29.86 -48.25 -43.23
C GLN A 69 -30.27 -46.79 -43.47
N ILE A 70 -31.56 -46.49 -43.62
CA ILE A 70 -32.05 -45.12 -43.84
C ILE A 70 -31.76 -44.25 -42.61
N MET A 71 -32.02 -44.77 -41.41
CA MET A 71 -31.72 -44.06 -40.16
C MET A 71 -30.21 -43.83 -40.01
N THR A 72 -29.40 -44.83 -40.34
CA THR A 72 -27.93 -44.73 -40.33
C THR A 72 -27.43 -43.68 -41.32
N ALA A 73 -28.02 -43.63 -42.53
CA ALA A 73 -27.70 -42.63 -43.53
C ALA A 73 -28.05 -41.20 -43.07
N LEU A 74 -29.24 -41.00 -42.51
CA LEU A 74 -29.68 -39.71 -41.99
C LEU A 74 -28.79 -39.22 -40.84
N LYS A 75 -28.47 -40.09 -39.88
CA LYS A 75 -27.52 -39.76 -38.80
C LYS A 75 -26.18 -39.29 -39.36
N LYS A 76 -25.64 -40.00 -40.35
CA LYS A 76 -24.36 -39.64 -40.97
C LYS A 76 -24.43 -38.31 -41.73
N LEU A 77 -25.49 -38.08 -42.52
CA LEU A 77 -25.67 -36.86 -43.28
C LEU A 77 -25.83 -35.63 -42.38
N PHE A 78 -26.61 -35.73 -41.30
CA PHE A 78 -26.83 -34.59 -40.39
C PHE A 78 -25.61 -34.30 -39.50
N ILE A 79 -24.85 -35.32 -39.08
CA ILE A 79 -23.60 -35.11 -38.33
C ILE A 79 -22.51 -34.54 -39.23
N THR A 80 -22.38 -35.01 -40.48
CA THR A 80 -21.32 -34.55 -41.41
C THR A 80 -21.55 -33.11 -41.86
N ASN A 81 -22.80 -32.64 -41.94
CA ASN A 81 -23.12 -31.24 -42.27
C ASN A 81 -22.99 -30.26 -41.09
N SER A 82 -22.48 -30.71 -39.94
CA SER A 82 -22.46 -29.88 -38.73
C SER A 82 -21.35 -28.83 -38.73
N GLY A 83 -20.35 -28.91 -39.62
CA GLY A 83 -19.24 -27.94 -39.70
C GLY A 83 -18.66 -27.63 -38.31
N SER A 84 -18.69 -26.36 -37.93
CA SER A 84 -18.25 -25.88 -36.61
C SER A 84 -19.03 -26.47 -35.42
N ALA A 85 -20.29 -26.88 -35.61
CA ALA A 85 -21.05 -27.61 -34.59
C ALA A 85 -20.54 -29.06 -34.39
N GLY A 86 -19.96 -29.68 -35.43
CA GLY A 86 -19.26 -30.96 -35.29
C GLY A 86 -17.93 -30.78 -34.55
N ALA A 87 -17.22 -29.68 -34.82
CA ALA A 87 -15.96 -29.34 -34.17
C ALA A 87 -16.11 -29.17 -32.65
N ILE A 88 -17.16 -28.49 -32.19
CA ILE A 88 -17.46 -28.34 -30.75
C ILE A 88 -17.95 -29.66 -30.13
N ALA A 89 -18.76 -30.44 -30.84
CA ALA A 89 -19.24 -31.75 -30.35
C ALA A 89 -18.11 -32.78 -30.21
N GLY A 90 -17.03 -32.64 -30.99
CA GLY A 90 -15.84 -33.48 -30.91
C GLY A 90 -14.90 -33.14 -29.76
N LEU A 91 -15.09 -32.03 -29.05
CA LEU A 91 -14.24 -31.67 -27.92
C LEU A 91 -14.56 -32.54 -26.71
N THR A 92 -13.51 -33.12 -26.11
CA THR A 92 -13.62 -33.75 -24.78
C THR A 92 -13.34 -32.69 -23.73
N GLY A 93 -14.31 -32.37 -22.87
CA GLY A 93 -14.17 -31.34 -21.84
C GLY A 93 -12.98 -31.59 -20.91
N GLN A 94 -12.20 -30.54 -20.62
CA GLN A 94 -11.08 -30.57 -19.67
C GLN A 94 -11.20 -29.41 -18.68
N ASN A 95 -10.70 -29.61 -17.46
CA ASN A 95 -10.66 -28.57 -16.44
C ASN A 95 -9.73 -27.43 -16.88
N ASN A 96 -10.14 -26.19 -16.60
CA ASN A 96 -9.32 -24.99 -16.81
C ASN A 96 -8.91 -24.73 -18.28
N THR A 97 -9.69 -25.20 -19.26
CA THR A 97 -9.42 -24.97 -20.69
C THR A 97 -10.52 -24.17 -21.39
N PHE A 98 -10.18 -23.47 -22.47
CA PHE A 98 -11.13 -22.78 -23.34
C PHE A 98 -11.12 -23.37 -24.76
N PRO A 99 -12.29 -23.66 -25.36
CA PRO A 99 -12.40 -24.04 -26.77
C PRO A 99 -12.00 -22.91 -27.72
N TYR A 100 -11.19 -23.20 -28.75
CA TYR A 100 -10.87 -22.23 -29.80
C TYR A 100 -10.75 -22.91 -31.16
N PHE A 101 -10.99 -22.17 -32.24
CA PHE A 101 -10.83 -22.68 -33.60
C PHE A 101 -9.35 -22.79 -33.98
N THR A 102 -8.95 -23.95 -34.50
CA THR A 102 -7.61 -24.21 -35.05
C THR A 102 -7.62 -24.18 -36.58
N GLY A 103 -8.79 -24.01 -37.19
CA GLY A 103 -9.02 -23.97 -38.63
C GLY A 103 -10.52 -23.99 -38.91
N LYS A 104 -10.91 -23.95 -40.20
CA LYS A 104 -12.31 -24.12 -40.60
C LYS A 104 -12.83 -25.46 -40.08
N ASP A 105 -13.93 -25.42 -39.33
CA ASP A 105 -14.62 -26.60 -38.78
C ASP A 105 -13.71 -27.52 -37.93
N THR A 106 -12.67 -26.97 -37.30
CA THR A 106 -11.80 -27.67 -36.33
C THR A 106 -11.58 -26.82 -35.08
N MET A 107 -11.65 -27.46 -33.91
CA MET A 107 -11.43 -26.81 -32.62
C MET A 107 -10.50 -27.63 -31.75
N ALA A 108 -9.79 -26.95 -30.86
CA ALA A 108 -9.01 -27.56 -29.79
C ALA A 108 -9.26 -26.84 -28.47
N LEU A 109 -8.76 -27.41 -27.38
CA LEU A 109 -8.76 -26.80 -26.05
C LEU A 109 -7.40 -26.16 -25.77
N THR A 110 -7.41 -24.94 -25.22
CA THR A 110 -6.20 -24.27 -24.73
C THR A 110 -6.29 -24.05 -23.21
N PRO A 111 -5.21 -24.29 -22.43
CA PRO A 111 -5.20 -24.01 -20.99
C PRO A 111 -5.38 -22.51 -20.70
N LEU A 112 -6.27 -22.19 -19.75
CA LEU A 112 -6.42 -20.85 -19.20
C LEU A 112 -5.44 -20.65 -18.04
N SER A 113 -4.79 -19.49 -18.00
CA SER A 113 -4.00 -19.09 -16.82
C SER A 113 -4.90 -18.88 -15.60
N ALA A 114 -4.32 -18.93 -14.40
CA ALA A 114 -5.05 -18.61 -13.18
C ALA A 114 -5.64 -17.19 -13.22
N PHE A 115 -4.94 -16.25 -13.86
CA PHE A 115 -5.39 -14.87 -14.08
C PHE A 115 -6.65 -14.81 -14.96
N VAL A 116 -6.67 -15.47 -16.13
CA VAL A 116 -7.87 -15.41 -16.99
C VAL A 116 -9.08 -16.05 -16.30
N ARG A 117 -8.88 -17.16 -15.59
CA ARG A 117 -9.95 -17.78 -14.80
C ARG A 117 -10.45 -16.90 -13.65
N SER A 118 -9.62 -16.02 -13.11
CA SER A 118 -10.07 -15.08 -12.08
C SER A 118 -10.97 -13.98 -12.65
N ILE A 119 -10.96 -13.74 -13.97
CA ILE A 119 -11.77 -12.70 -14.63
C ILE A 119 -13.10 -13.26 -15.14
N LEU A 120 -13.09 -14.50 -15.63
CA LEU A 120 -14.30 -15.14 -16.16
C LEU A 120 -15.35 -15.33 -15.06
N GLY A 121 -16.62 -15.01 -15.36
CA GLY A 121 -17.75 -15.21 -14.44
C GLY A 121 -17.95 -14.12 -13.38
N LYS A 122 -17.31 -12.96 -13.53
CA LYS A 122 -17.56 -11.78 -12.68
C LYS A 122 -18.89 -11.12 -13.08
N ASN A 123 -19.74 -10.81 -12.09
CA ASN A 123 -21.11 -10.35 -12.30
C ASN A 123 -21.28 -8.84 -12.07
N SER A 124 -20.20 -8.14 -11.71
CA SER A 124 -20.20 -6.69 -11.56
C SER A 124 -18.90 -6.06 -12.06
N ALA A 125 -18.97 -4.77 -12.40
CA ALA A 125 -17.79 -3.99 -12.77
C ALA A 125 -16.75 -3.97 -11.64
N SER A 126 -17.17 -3.86 -10.38
CA SER A 126 -16.25 -3.88 -9.22
C SER A 126 -15.48 -5.20 -9.11
N GLU A 127 -16.17 -6.33 -9.24
CA GLU A 127 -15.56 -7.66 -9.22
C GLU A 127 -14.57 -7.85 -10.38
N PHE A 128 -14.91 -7.37 -11.58
CA PHE A 128 -14.03 -7.40 -12.75
C PHE A 128 -12.78 -6.54 -12.52
N ILE A 129 -12.96 -5.28 -12.12
CA ILE A 129 -11.89 -4.30 -11.82
C ILE A 129 -10.93 -4.87 -10.77
N LYS A 130 -11.45 -5.51 -9.72
CA LYS A 130 -10.65 -6.19 -8.70
C LYS A 130 -9.86 -7.37 -9.27
N ALA A 131 -10.47 -8.19 -10.12
CA ALA A 131 -9.80 -9.33 -10.75
C ALA A 131 -8.66 -8.92 -11.68
N ILE A 132 -8.77 -7.77 -12.35
CA ILE A 132 -7.72 -7.19 -13.20
C ILE A 132 -6.73 -6.28 -12.43
N GLY A 133 -6.86 -6.18 -11.10
CA GLY A 133 -5.95 -5.41 -10.26
C GLY A 133 -6.09 -3.89 -10.37
N LEU A 134 -7.20 -3.39 -10.91
CA LEU A 134 -7.49 -1.95 -11.04
C LEU A 134 -8.40 -1.42 -9.92
N SER A 135 -8.58 -2.19 -8.84
CA SER A 135 -9.46 -1.80 -7.74
C SER A 135 -9.05 -0.45 -7.14
N PRO A 136 -9.99 0.49 -6.96
CA PRO A 136 -9.72 1.77 -6.31
C PRO A 136 -9.31 1.60 -4.83
N ASP A 137 -9.49 0.41 -4.26
CA ASP A 137 -9.21 0.12 -2.86
C ASP A 137 -7.73 -0.24 -2.61
N ILE A 138 -6.92 -0.40 -3.66
CA ILE A 138 -5.53 -0.82 -3.56
C ILE A 138 -4.63 0.14 -4.36
N LEU A 139 -3.68 0.77 -3.67
CA LEU A 139 -2.57 1.47 -4.31
C LEU A 139 -1.48 0.45 -4.65
N LEU A 140 -1.38 0.09 -5.93
CA LEU A 140 -0.29 -0.74 -6.42
C LEU A 140 0.99 0.09 -6.54
N SER A 141 2.11 -0.53 -6.16
CA SER A 141 3.43 0.02 -6.45
C SER A 141 3.63 0.15 -7.96
N LYS A 142 4.14 1.31 -8.38
CA LYS A 142 4.61 1.55 -9.75
C LYS A 142 6.10 1.25 -9.93
N GLY A 143 6.71 0.59 -8.94
CA GLY A 143 8.14 0.27 -8.91
C GLY A 143 9.03 1.47 -8.57
N PRO A 144 10.35 1.31 -8.70
CA PRO A 144 11.32 2.35 -8.37
C PRO A 144 11.27 3.50 -9.36
N VAL A 145 11.13 4.73 -8.86
CA VAL A 145 11.11 5.97 -9.69
C VAL A 145 12.11 6.98 -9.15
N THR A 146 12.88 7.63 -10.01
CA THR A 146 13.83 8.68 -9.57
C THR A 146 13.10 9.86 -8.94
N ALA A 147 13.61 10.36 -7.82
CA ALA A 147 13.05 11.52 -7.14
C ALA A 147 12.96 12.72 -8.08
N LEU A 148 11.76 13.31 -8.18
CA LEU A 148 11.54 14.53 -8.93
C LEU A 148 12.36 15.68 -8.31
N SER A 149 12.86 16.59 -9.16
CA SER A 149 13.67 17.73 -8.74
C SER A 149 13.37 18.95 -9.61
N SER A 150 13.85 20.12 -9.18
CA SER A 150 13.59 21.39 -9.87
C SER A 150 12.07 21.57 -10.10
N THR A 151 11.64 21.82 -11.33
CA THR A 151 10.25 22.05 -11.72
C THR A 151 9.54 20.81 -12.25
N ALA A 152 10.20 19.63 -12.29
CA ALA A 152 9.64 18.40 -12.85
C ALA A 152 8.38 17.95 -12.10
N GLN A 153 7.39 17.45 -12.82
CA GLN A 153 6.09 17.03 -12.29
C GLN A 153 5.88 15.54 -12.40
N GLY A 154 5.09 14.99 -11.48
CA GLY A 154 4.62 13.62 -11.56
C GLY A 154 3.37 13.49 -12.41
N ASN A 155 2.87 12.26 -12.48
CA ASN A 155 1.63 11.94 -13.16
C ASN A 155 0.43 12.27 -12.25
N ALA A 156 -0.70 12.69 -12.84
CA ALA A 156 -1.91 12.97 -12.07
C ALA A 156 -2.42 11.73 -11.29
N GLY A 157 -3.05 11.98 -10.14
CA GLY A 157 -3.68 10.99 -9.28
C GLY A 157 -2.95 10.73 -7.96
N LEU A 158 -3.37 9.66 -7.28
CA LEU A 158 -2.73 9.12 -6.08
C LEU A 158 -1.85 7.92 -6.48
N GLN A 159 -0.55 8.02 -6.27
CA GLN A 159 0.42 7.07 -6.82
C GLN A 159 1.41 6.62 -5.75
N MET A 160 1.73 5.33 -5.74
CA MET A 160 2.72 4.76 -4.84
C MET A 160 3.96 4.34 -5.65
N TYR A 161 5.14 4.80 -5.22
CA TYR A 161 6.42 4.42 -5.80
C TYR A 161 7.35 3.81 -4.75
N GLU A 162 8.34 3.06 -5.23
CA GLU A 162 9.40 2.50 -4.41
C GLU A 162 10.60 3.45 -4.38
N VAL A 163 11.14 3.64 -3.18
CA VAL A 163 12.41 4.31 -2.96
C VAL A 163 13.48 3.22 -2.89
N TYR A 164 14.45 3.30 -3.81
CA TYR A 164 15.51 2.31 -3.95
C TYR A 164 16.74 2.94 -4.61
N ASN A 165 17.57 3.63 -3.81
CA ASN A 165 18.79 4.34 -4.22
C ASN A 165 18.59 5.28 -5.43
N ASN A 166 17.49 6.01 -5.44
CA ASN A 166 16.98 6.76 -6.59
C ASN A 166 16.76 8.26 -6.28
N GLY A 167 17.58 8.82 -5.40
CA GLY A 167 17.67 10.28 -5.17
C GLY A 167 16.72 10.85 -4.12
N TYR A 168 15.96 10.02 -3.42
CA TYR A 168 15.16 10.44 -2.26
C TYR A 168 16.04 10.63 -1.01
N PRO A 169 15.52 11.30 0.05
CA PRO A 169 16.24 11.49 1.32
C PRO A 169 16.72 10.22 2.01
N THR A 170 16.14 9.06 1.66
CA THR A 170 16.55 7.76 2.20
C THR A 170 16.87 6.79 1.06
N ALA A 171 17.74 5.83 1.33
CA ALA A 171 18.12 4.81 0.37
C ALA A 171 16.95 3.88 0.00
N TYR A 172 16.07 3.56 0.97
CA TYR A 172 14.98 2.60 0.79
C TYR A 172 13.70 3.06 1.48
N GLY A 173 12.56 2.75 0.90
CA GLY A 173 11.27 3.22 1.40
C GLY A 173 10.16 3.17 0.37
N ASN A 174 9.07 3.89 0.66
CA ASN A 174 7.95 4.09 -0.25
C ASN A 174 7.53 5.55 -0.23
N VAL A 175 7.07 6.05 -1.38
CA VAL A 175 6.56 7.41 -1.51
C VAL A 175 5.14 7.39 -2.07
N LEU A 176 4.29 8.20 -1.45
CA LEU A 176 2.96 8.52 -1.93
C LEU A 176 3.02 9.88 -2.63
N HIS A 177 2.72 9.90 -3.91
CA HIS A 177 2.67 11.09 -4.75
C HIS A 177 1.21 11.49 -5.00
N LEU A 178 0.91 12.78 -4.82
CA LEU A 178 -0.44 13.35 -4.92
C LEU A 178 -0.45 14.50 -5.92
N LYS A 179 -1.19 14.35 -7.01
CA LYS A 179 -1.33 15.39 -8.04
C LYS A 179 -2.77 15.50 -8.56
N GLY A 180 -3.28 16.73 -8.66
CA GLY A 180 -4.57 17.00 -9.31
C GLY A 180 -4.49 16.90 -10.84
N ALA A 181 -5.60 16.60 -11.52
CA ALA A 181 -5.62 16.48 -12.99
C ALA A 181 -5.51 17.84 -13.71
N ALA A 182 -6.08 18.90 -13.14
CA ALA A 182 -6.08 20.24 -13.73
C ALA A 182 -5.03 21.17 -13.12
N ALA A 183 -4.76 21.03 -11.82
CA ALA A 183 -3.78 21.84 -11.10
C ALA A 183 -2.36 21.29 -11.25
N SER A 184 -1.39 22.19 -11.28
CA SER A 184 0.06 21.93 -11.27
C SER A 184 0.63 21.71 -9.87
N GLY A 185 -0.17 21.94 -8.82
CA GLY A 185 0.23 21.73 -7.42
C GLY A 185 0.29 20.25 -7.06
N GLU A 186 1.36 19.86 -6.34
CA GLU A 186 1.68 18.46 -6.04
C GLU A 186 2.29 18.31 -4.65
N GLY A 187 2.16 17.11 -4.08
CA GLY A 187 2.72 16.77 -2.78
C GLY A 187 3.26 15.36 -2.74
N GLU A 188 4.27 15.14 -1.91
CA GLU A 188 4.83 13.82 -1.66
C GLU A 188 4.98 13.55 -0.16
N LEU A 189 4.63 12.32 0.24
CA LEU A 189 4.88 11.75 1.55
C LEU A 189 5.77 10.53 1.38
N LEU A 190 6.96 10.56 1.96
CA LEU A 190 7.91 9.45 1.96
C LEU A 190 7.98 8.79 3.33
N ILE A 191 7.94 7.47 3.34
CA ILE A 191 8.22 6.64 4.52
C ILE A 191 9.45 5.79 4.20
N GLY A 192 10.57 6.11 4.84
CA GLY A 192 11.81 5.36 4.69
C GLY A 192 11.76 4.05 5.47
N TRP A 193 12.51 3.05 5.03
CA TRP A 193 12.72 1.85 5.84
C TRP A 193 13.83 2.12 6.85
N SER A 194 13.60 1.75 8.11
CA SER A 194 14.52 2.07 9.22
C SER A 194 15.85 1.34 9.18
N GLY A 195 16.00 0.34 8.30
CA GLY A 195 17.20 -0.50 8.17
C GLY A 195 17.45 -1.44 9.36
N THR A 196 16.70 -1.30 10.45
CA THR A 196 16.81 -2.11 11.67
C THR A 196 15.41 -2.57 12.11
N SER A 197 15.22 -3.87 12.30
CA SER A 197 13.93 -4.42 12.73
C SER A 197 13.45 -3.79 14.03
N GLY A 198 12.21 -3.31 14.05
CA GLY A 198 11.60 -2.65 15.21
C GLY A 198 12.02 -1.18 15.41
N ALA A 199 12.99 -0.66 14.66
CA ALA A 199 13.33 0.76 14.68
C ALA A 199 12.32 1.60 13.90
N HIS A 200 12.18 2.87 14.29
CA HIS A 200 11.24 3.80 13.67
C HIS A 200 11.68 4.23 12.26
N ALA A 201 10.72 4.23 11.33
CA ALA A 201 10.91 4.74 9.99
C ALA A 201 11.06 6.28 10.00
N PRO A 202 12.00 6.85 9.25
CA PRO A 202 11.99 8.29 9.00
C PRO A 202 10.88 8.63 8.01
N VAL A 203 10.19 9.74 8.24
CA VAL A 203 9.10 10.22 7.36
C VAL A 203 9.43 11.61 6.87
N TYR A 204 9.26 11.84 5.57
CA TYR A 204 9.52 13.12 4.94
C TYR A 204 8.31 13.58 4.14
N ILE A 205 8.13 14.90 4.06
CA ILE A 205 7.13 15.53 3.20
C ILE A 205 7.78 16.62 2.36
N ARG A 206 7.19 16.86 1.20
CA ARG A 206 7.47 18.04 0.38
C ARG A 206 6.27 18.40 -0.48
N SER A 207 6.29 19.59 -1.03
CA SER A 207 5.27 20.03 -1.98
C SER A 207 5.86 20.90 -3.08
N ARG A 208 5.07 21.05 -4.14
CA ARG A 208 5.31 21.97 -5.25
C ARG A 208 4.05 22.83 -5.40
N ARG A 209 4.23 24.15 -5.51
CA ARG A 209 3.12 25.11 -5.67
C ARG A 209 2.42 24.91 -7.01
N ASP A 210 1.14 25.29 -7.07
CA ASP A 210 0.33 25.30 -8.29
C ASP A 210 0.69 26.45 -9.25
N THR A 211 1.93 26.48 -9.72
CA THR A 211 2.37 27.29 -10.87
C THR A 211 3.27 26.45 -11.78
N THR A 212 3.40 26.85 -13.04
CA THR A 212 4.15 26.09 -14.06
C THR A 212 5.67 26.08 -13.79
N ASP A 213 6.18 27.10 -13.12
CA ASP A 213 7.60 27.33 -12.82
C ASP A 213 8.00 27.03 -11.37
N ALA A 214 7.06 26.56 -10.54
CA ALA A 214 7.35 26.25 -9.15
C ALA A 214 8.39 25.13 -9.04
N ALA A 215 9.43 25.37 -8.25
CA ALA A 215 10.33 24.31 -7.81
C ALA A 215 9.66 23.48 -6.70
N TRP A 216 10.09 22.23 -6.56
CA TRP A 216 9.84 21.45 -5.35
C TRP A 216 10.45 22.15 -4.13
N SER A 217 9.74 22.12 -3.00
CA SER A 217 10.37 22.40 -1.72
C SER A 217 11.46 21.38 -1.44
N GLU A 218 12.46 21.77 -0.65
CA GLU A 218 13.34 20.82 0.02
C GLU A 218 12.50 19.80 0.82
N TRP A 219 13.06 18.62 1.05
CA TRP A 219 12.41 17.61 1.86
C TRP A 219 12.45 18.00 3.34
N ALA A 220 11.28 18.05 3.97
CA ALA A 220 11.17 18.26 5.40
C ALA A 220 10.96 16.91 6.09
N GLN A 221 11.86 16.55 7.01
CA GLN A 221 11.68 15.38 7.86
C GLN A 221 10.68 15.69 8.98
N VAL A 222 9.67 14.84 9.17
CA VAL A 222 8.61 15.02 10.16
C VAL A 222 8.83 14.13 11.40
N PHE A 223 9.55 13.01 11.27
CA PHE A 223 9.76 12.04 12.36
C PHE A 223 11.23 11.61 12.52
N THR A 224 11.72 11.65 13.77
CA THR A 224 13.05 11.13 14.16
C THR A 224 13.10 10.31 15.47
N SER A 225 12.05 10.29 16.32
CA SER A 225 12.03 9.40 17.51
C SER A 225 10.62 9.16 18.08
N LYS A 226 10.47 8.05 18.84
CA LYS A 226 9.22 7.45 19.34
C LYS A 226 8.27 8.40 20.09
N ASP A 227 8.82 9.27 20.94
CA ASP A 227 8.07 9.93 22.02
C ASP A 227 8.40 11.42 22.18
N SER A 228 9.03 12.07 21.20
CA SER A 228 9.40 13.48 21.32
C SER A 228 9.32 14.22 19.99
N PHE A 229 8.29 15.05 19.84
CA PHE A 229 8.35 16.21 18.96
C PHE A 229 9.32 17.22 19.58
N ASN A 230 10.62 16.95 19.51
CA ASN A 230 11.60 17.97 19.82
C ASN A 230 11.44 19.05 18.76
N ALA A 231 10.84 20.18 19.15
CA ALA A 231 10.72 21.34 18.28
C ALA A 231 12.13 21.69 17.78
N ALA A 232 12.27 21.93 16.47
CA ALA A 232 13.56 22.29 15.86
C ALA A 232 14.25 23.47 16.59
N SER A 233 13.44 24.35 17.20
CA SER A 233 13.84 25.27 18.25
C SER A 233 12.70 25.43 19.26
N ALA A 234 13.03 25.59 20.54
CA ALA A 234 12.06 25.94 21.57
C ALA A 234 12.26 27.41 21.94
N THR A 235 11.27 28.26 21.68
CA THR A 235 11.28 29.67 22.10
C THR A 235 10.73 29.86 23.52
N LYS A 236 10.08 28.85 24.08
CA LYS A 236 9.43 28.89 25.40
C LYS A 236 9.32 27.49 26.04
N LEU A 237 9.52 27.38 27.36
CA LEU A 237 9.18 26.20 28.14
C LEU A 237 7.66 26.09 28.32
N GLN A 238 7.07 24.95 27.95
CA GLN A 238 5.63 24.69 28.13
C GLN A 238 5.21 24.81 29.60
N THR A 239 6.06 24.32 30.51
CA THR A 239 5.89 24.50 31.95
C THR A 239 7.02 25.40 32.46
N PRO A 240 6.74 26.69 32.71
CA PRO A 240 7.73 27.60 33.29
C PRO A 240 8.28 27.04 34.61
N ARG A 241 9.59 27.12 34.80
CA ARG A 241 10.24 26.76 36.06
C ARG A 241 10.49 28.01 36.87
N LYS A 242 10.40 27.92 38.20
CA LYS A 242 10.73 29.06 39.05
C LYS A 242 12.23 29.06 39.31
N ILE A 243 12.90 30.17 39.01
CA ILE A 243 14.27 30.46 39.45
C ILE A 243 14.14 31.58 40.47
N ASN A 244 14.51 31.28 41.71
CA ASN A 244 14.42 32.23 42.81
C ASN A 244 13.02 32.84 43.03
N GLY A 245 11.97 32.04 42.76
CA GLY A 245 10.57 32.48 42.82
C GLY A 245 10.03 33.12 41.54
N THR A 246 10.90 33.63 40.67
CA THR A 246 10.55 34.22 39.37
C THR A 246 10.30 33.15 38.32
N ALA A 247 9.17 33.21 37.61
CA ALA A 247 8.86 32.29 36.54
C ALA A 247 9.82 32.51 35.35
N PHE A 248 10.44 31.43 34.90
CA PHE A 248 11.31 31.41 33.74
C PHE A 248 10.80 30.40 32.73
N ASP A 249 10.62 30.88 31.52
CA ASP A 249 10.20 30.07 30.38
C ASP A 249 11.14 30.21 29.18
N GLY A 250 12.27 30.89 29.29
CA GLY A 250 13.25 31.03 28.20
C GLY A 250 12.93 32.09 27.16
N THR A 251 11.80 32.82 27.26
CA THR A 251 11.47 33.88 26.30
C THR A 251 12.26 35.18 26.50
N ARG A 252 12.84 35.39 27.70
CA ARG A 252 13.62 36.57 28.10
C ARG A 252 14.66 36.16 29.15
N ASP A 253 15.70 36.98 29.30
CA ASP A 253 16.68 36.83 30.38
C ASP A 253 16.03 36.98 31.76
N ILE A 254 16.63 36.34 32.76
CA ILE A 254 16.27 36.55 34.17
C ILE A 254 17.20 37.59 34.74
N THR A 255 16.63 38.65 35.33
CA THR A 255 17.36 39.56 36.19
C THR A 255 17.22 39.10 37.64
N ILE A 256 18.34 38.83 38.31
CA ILE A 256 18.39 38.56 39.75
C ILE A 256 18.85 39.85 40.44
N SER A 257 17.98 40.42 41.27
CA SER A 257 18.27 41.62 42.05
C SER A 257 18.81 41.26 43.44
N SER A 258 19.63 42.13 44.02
CA SER A 258 20.03 42.04 45.43
C SER A 258 18.84 42.12 46.39
N THR A 259 17.64 42.52 45.93
CA THR A 259 16.41 42.53 46.73
C THR A 259 15.62 41.23 46.63
N ASP A 260 16.01 40.28 45.78
CA ASP A 260 15.26 39.04 45.62
C ASP A 260 15.43 38.13 46.85
N SER A 261 14.49 37.21 47.04
CA SER A 261 14.71 36.08 47.96
C SER A 261 15.99 35.33 47.53
N GLY A 262 16.69 34.59 48.38
CA GLY A 262 17.84 33.78 47.98
C GLY A 262 19.14 34.52 47.60
N ALA A 263 19.08 35.79 47.20
CA ALA A 263 20.26 36.58 46.86
C ALA A 263 21.06 36.98 48.11
N VAL A 264 22.40 36.99 48.00
CA VAL A 264 23.28 37.65 48.98
C VAL A 264 23.10 39.14 48.82
N ARG A 265 22.51 39.79 49.82
CA ARG A 265 22.19 41.22 49.75
C ARG A 265 23.27 42.09 50.37
N ASP A 266 23.95 41.56 51.38
CA ASP A 266 24.92 42.32 52.16
C ASP A 266 25.92 41.41 52.88
N PHE A 267 27.04 42.00 53.29
CA PHE A 267 28.13 41.38 54.03
C PHE A 267 28.55 42.30 55.17
N ARG A 268 28.71 41.75 56.37
CA ARG A 268 29.20 42.51 57.53
C ARG A 268 30.08 41.67 58.44
N TYR A 269 30.73 42.37 59.35
CA TYR A 269 31.41 41.80 60.50
C TYR A 269 30.60 42.09 61.78
N THR A 270 30.59 41.17 62.74
CA THR A 270 30.00 41.41 64.07
C THR A 270 30.85 42.36 64.91
N SER A 271 30.38 42.65 66.12
CA SER A 271 31.20 43.29 67.15
C SER A 271 32.50 42.53 67.39
N GLU A 272 33.51 43.29 67.81
CA GLU A 272 34.84 42.78 68.11
C GLU A 272 34.88 41.91 69.35
N VAL A 273 35.61 40.80 69.26
CA VAL A 273 35.93 39.92 70.37
C VAL A 273 37.44 39.96 70.59
N PHE A 274 37.86 40.12 71.84
CA PHE A 274 39.27 40.12 72.23
C PHE A 274 39.69 38.76 72.77
N HIS A 275 40.80 38.23 72.26
CA HIS A 275 41.48 37.07 72.80
C HIS A 275 42.76 37.51 73.53
N ASN A 276 42.83 37.20 74.83
CA ASN A 276 43.98 37.47 75.68
C ASN A 276 44.74 36.15 75.94
N PRO A 277 46.06 36.09 75.73
CA PRO A 277 46.87 34.90 75.99
C PRO A 277 47.09 34.58 77.48
N GLY A 278 46.65 35.45 78.39
CA GLY A 278 46.69 35.25 79.85
C GLY A 278 47.93 35.79 80.55
N GLY A 279 48.94 36.27 79.82
CA GLY A 279 50.16 36.86 80.39
C GLY A 279 51.23 37.14 79.33
N ASN A 280 52.26 37.91 79.69
CA ASN A 280 53.38 38.30 78.82
C ASN A 280 54.58 37.34 78.88
N GLU A 281 54.57 36.34 79.75
CA GLU A 281 55.63 35.30 79.82
C GLU A 281 55.26 34.00 79.08
N ILE A 282 54.16 34.00 78.31
CA ILE A 282 53.63 32.80 77.65
C ILE A 282 53.79 32.93 76.13
N SER A 283 54.33 31.90 75.49
CA SER A 283 54.26 31.76 74.03
C SER A 283 52.87 31.29 73.62
N TRP A 284 52.24 31.99 72.68
CA TRP A 284 50.89 31.66 72.23
C TRP A 284 50.76 31.78 70.72
N VAL A 285 49.81 31.02 70.18
CA VAL A 285 49.43 31.05 68.77
C VAL A 285 47.92 31.25 68.71
N PHE A 286 47.49 32.32 68.05
CA PHE A 286 46.08 32.50 67.75
C PHE A 286 45.79 32.23 66.29
N ARG A 287 44.71 31.50 66.05
CA ARG A 287 44.09 31.33 64.74
C ARG A 287 42.65 31.80 64.88
N ALA A 288 42.25 32.76 64.03
CA ALA A 288 40.87 33.21 64.02
C ALA A 288 39.95 31.98 63.85
N PRO A 289 38.88 31.84 64.67
CA PRO A 289 37.90 30.77 64.50
C PRO A 289 37.32 30.74 63.09
N SER A 290 36.74 29.61 62.69
CA SER A 290 36.17 29.46 61.35
C SER A 290 35.13 30.56 61.04
N GLY A 291 35.31 31.23 59.91
CA GLY A 291 34.47 32.36 59.48
C GLY A 291 34.66 33.66 60.27
N CYS A 292 35.68 33.74 61.13
CA CYS A 292 36.14 34.99 61.74
C CYS A 292 37.34 35.55 60.98
N ILE A 293 37.48 36.88 61.03
CA ILE A 293 38.67 37.58 60.55
C ILE A 293 39.36 38.30 61.71
N LEU A 294 40.69 38.41 61.62
CA LEU A 294 41.45 39.29 62.50
C LEU A 294 41.09 40.75 62.18
N SER A 295 40.73 41.53 63.20
CA SER A 295 40.40 42.96 63.06
C SER A 295 41.39 43.88 63.76
N GLY A 296 42.23 43.35 64.65
CA GLY A 296 43.23 44.14 65.35
C GLY A 296 44.21 43.31 66.16
N ILE A 297 45.30 43.95 66.58
CA ILE A 297 46.34 43.39 67.43
C ILE A 297 46.59 44.39 68.56
N ASN A 298 46.57 43.93 69.82
CA ASN A 298 46.96 44.75 70.95
C ASN A 298 48.47 44.60 71.17
N VAL A 299 49.24 45.64 70.83
CA VAL A 299 50.67 45.72 71.12
C VAL A 299 50.83 46.55 72.39
N GLN A 300 51.43 45.97 73.42
CA GLN A 300 51.54 46.60 74.73
C GLN A 300 52.98 46.61 75.23
N ASP A 301 53.37 47.72 75.83
CA ASP A 301 54.59 47.85 76.62
C ASP A 301 54.37 47.16 77.98
N THR A 302 55.31 46.33 78.40
CA THR A 302 55.22 45.59 79.67
C THR A 302 56.20 46.08 80.73
N GLY A 303 56.83 47.24 80.51
CA GLY A 303 57.67 47.93 81.47
C GLY A 303 59.10 48.19 80.98
N ARG A 304 59.89 48.85 81.84
CA ARG A 304 61.23 49.33 81.51
C ARG A 304 62.17 48.16 81.15
N SER A 305 62.82 48.25 80.00
CA SER A 305 63.75 47.24 79.46
C SER A 305 63.10 45.92 79.06
N SER A 306 61.81 45.92 78.69
CA SER A 306 61.13 44.79 78.05
C SER A 306 60.97 45.03 76.53
N ALA A 307 60.78 43.96 75.76
CA ALA A 307 60.30 44.08 74.39
C ALA A 307 58.77 44.30 74.39
N ASP A 308 58.25 45.04 73.41
CA ASP A 308 56.79 45.13 73.20
C ASP A 308 56.22 43.73 72.99
N ASN A 309 55.15 43.41 73.72
CA ASN A 309 54.49 42.11 73.62
C ASN A 309 53.14 42.26 72.90
N ILE A 310 52.68 41.18 72.27
CA ILE A 310 51.30 41.11 71.81
C ILE A 310 50.43 40.73 73.01
N GLY A 311 49.73 41.72 73.56
CA GLY A 311 48.82 41.55 74.70
C GLY A 311 47.51 40.84 74.36
N GLY A 312 47.26 40.62 73.07
CA GLY A 312 46.11 39.89 72.56
C GLY A 312 45.73 40.32 71.15
N VAL A 313 44.66 39.73 70.63
CA VAL A 313 44.14 40.01 69.28
C VAL A 313 42.65 40.20 69.29
N TYR A 314 42.18 41.03 68.37
CA TYR A 314 40.78 41.27 68.13
C TYR A 314 40.34 40.55 66.86
N TYR A 315 39.17 39.91 66.92
CA TYR A 315 38.57 39.26 65.76
C TYR A 315 37.07 39.53 65.68
N LYS A 316 36.53 39.45 64.46
CA LYS A 316 35.10 39.61 64.18
C LYS A 316 34.56 38.42 63.42
N GLN A 317 33.33 38.00 63.73
CA GLN A 317 32.63 36.98 62.96
C GLN A 317 32.08 37.60 61.68
N THR A 318 32.30 36.96 60.54
CA THR A 318 31.69 37.33 59.28
C THR A 318 30.23 36.88 59.21
N GLN A 319 29.35 37.76 58.72
CA GLN A 319 27.96 37.44 58.43
C GLN A 319 27.55 37.90 57.03
N ILE A 320 26.65 37.15 56.40
CA ILE A 320 26.02 37.49 55.13
C ILE A 320 24.51 37.63 55.31
N TYR A 321 23.89 38.55 54.58
CA TYR A 321 22.43 38.73 54.60
C TYR A 321 21.80 37.99 53.42
N ILE A 322 21.09 36.91 53.71
CA ILE A 322 20.39 36.06 52.73
C ILE A 322 19.01 35.68 53.25
N ASN A 323 18.01 35.57 52.37
CA ASN A 323 16.65 35.15 52.74
C ASN A 323 16.02 35.97 53.90
N GLY A 324 16.29 37.28 53.95
CA GLY A 324 15.70 38.16 54.97
C GLY A 324 16.37 38.09 56.36
N GLY A 325 17.50 37.41 56.51
CA GLY A 325 18.21 37.31 57.79
C GLY A 325 19.73 37.27 57.66
N TRP A 326 20.42 37.72 58.71
CA TRP A 326 21.87 37.58 58.84
C TRP A 326 22.22 36.14 59.19
N ARG A 327 23.15 35.55 58.42
CA ARG A 327 23.69 34.21 58.64
C ARG A 327 25.18 34.33 58.93
N THR A 328 25.62 33.68 60.01
CA THR A 328 27.04 33.56 60.32
C THR A 328 27.73 32.66 59.31
N VAL A 329 28.86 33.12 58.78
CA VAL A 329 29.71 32.28 57.96
C VAL A 329 30.43 31.32 58.89
N SER A 330 30.18 30.03 58.74
CA SER A 330 30.99 28.96 59.30
C SER A 330 31.74 28.32 58.13
N GLY A 331 33.08 28.38 58.13
CA GLY A 331 33.90 27.64 57.17
C GLY A 331 34.02 26.17 57.54
#